data_AF-A0AAW8K6P1-F1
#
_entry.id   AF-A0AAW8K6P1-F1
#
_cell.length_a   1.000
_cell.length_b   1.000
_cell.length_c   1.000
_cell.angle_alpha   90.00
_cell.angle_beta   90.00
_cell.angle_gamma   90.00
#
_symmetry.space_group_name_H-M   'P 1'
#
loop_
_entity.id
_entity.type
_entity.pdbx_description
1 polymer ?
#
loop_
_entity_poly.entity_id
_entity_poly.type
_entity_poly.pdbx_seq_one_letter_code
_entity_poly.pdbx_strand_id
1 'polypeptide(L)'
;TTSGTGSECTAVAVVMDEKNGCKQEIVSDRFLPDVAVLDPRCTEKLPPRQTAACGMDALVHAMEAYTCRQKNPLSDAYARTAVE
;
A
#
# COMPACT_ATOMS: atom_id res chain seq x y z
N THR A 1 -6.54 3.02 -10.33
CA THR A 1 -6.84 1.60 -10.67
C THR A 1 -7.25 0.82 -9.46
N THR A 2 -6.62 1.08 -8.31
CA THR A 2 -6.93 0.59 -6.96
C THR A 2 -6.64 1.72 -5.97
N SER A 3 -7.08 1.59 -4.71
CA SER A 3 -6.80 2.53 -3.61
C SER A 3 -6.45 1.74 -2.34
N GLY A 4 -5.33 1.01 -2.36
CA GLY A 4 -4.99 0.06 -1.29
C GLY A 4 -3.49 -0.11 -1.02
N THR A 5 -2.75 -0.55 -2.03
CA THR A 5 -1.37 -1.02 -1.84
C THR A 5 -0.38 0.07 -1.42
N GLY A 6 -0.58 1.31 -1.84
CA GLY A 6 0.36 2.42 -1.63
C GLY A 6 1.73 2.21 -2.29
N SER A 7 1.84 1.21 -3.19
CA SER A 7 3.09 0.78 -3.83
C SER A 7 3.77 1.89 -4.64
N GLU A 8 3.01 2.89 -5.06
CA GLU A 8 3.51 4.08 -5.75
C GLU A 8 4.43 4.95 -4.86
N CYS A 9 4.43 4.73 -3.54
CA CYS A 9 5.22 5.47 -2.56
C CYS A 9 6.09 4.55 -1.68
N THR A 10 6.34 3.29 -2.08
CA THR A 10 7.18 2.35 -1.31
C THR A 10 8.28 1.72 -2.16
N ALA A 11 9.31 1.20 -1.48
CA ALA A 11 10.43 0.48 -2.09
C ALA A 11 10.20 -1.05 -2.11
N VAL A 12 8.94 -1.48 -2.08
CA VAL A 12 8.54 -2.88 -1.87
C VAL A 12 7.83 -3.44 -3.10
N ALA A 13 8.24 -4.61 -3.56
CA ALA A 13 7.54 -5.38 -4.58
C ALA A 13 7.17 -6.76 -4.02
N VAL A 14 5.92 -7.19 -4.26
CA VAL A 14 5.44 -8.54 -3.90
C VAL A 14 5.17 -9.34 -5.16
N VAL A 15 5.86 -10.46 -5.34
CA VAL A 15 5.78 -11.32 -6.54
C VAL A 15 5.48 -12.75 -6.13
N MET A 16 4.64 -13.46 -6.90
CA MET A 16 4.41 -14.89 -6.72
C MET A 16 5.58 -15.69 -7.28
N ASP A 17 6.28 -16.45 -6.43
CA ASP A 17 7.19 -17.51 -6.86
C ASP A 17 6.38 -18.77 -7.13
N GLU A 18 5.98 -18.96 -8.39
CA GLU A 18 5.15 -20.10 -8.81
C GLU A 18 5.83 -21.46 -8.56
N LYS A 19 7.18 -21.51 -8.59
CA LYS A 19 7.93 -22.75 -8.38
C LYS A 19 7.83 -23.19 -6.92
N ASN A 20 7.92 -22.25 -5.98
CA ASN A 20 7.86 -22.52 -4.55
C ASN A 20 6.47 -22.31 -3.95
N GLY A 21 5.50 -21.83 -4.73
CA GLY A 21 4.12 -21.61 -4.33
C GLY A 21 3.96 -20.54 -3.25
N CYS A 22 4.87 -19.57 -3.17
CA CYS A 22 4.87 -18.56 -2.12
C CYS A 22 4.95 -17.13 -2.68
N LYS A 23 4.35 -16.17 -1.97
CA LYS A 23 4.54 -14.75 -2.24
C LYS A 23 5.86 -14.31 -1.64
N GLN A 24 6.73 -13.74 -2.46
CA GLN A 24 7.99 -13.16 -2.03
C GLN A 24 7.89 -11.65 -2.00
N GLU A 25 8.35 -11.08 -0.90
CA GLU A 25 8.54 -9.65 -0.73
C GLU A 25 9.99 -9.30 -1.02
N ILE A 26 10.22 -8.29 -1.85
CA ILE A 26 11.54 -7.82 -2.24
C ILE A 26 11.59 -6.32 -1.97
N VAL A 27 12.60 -5.90 -1.19
CA VAL A 27 12.82 -4.50 -0.84
C VAL A 27 14.07 -4.00 -1.54
N SER A 28 13.94 -2.90 -2.29
CA SER A 28 15.07 -2.26 -2.97
C SER A 28 14.79 -0.78 -3.21
N ASP A 29 15.78 0.08 -2.94
CA ASP A 29 15.70 1.51 -3.25
C ASP A 29 15.47 1.78 -4.74
N ARG A 30 15.77 0.80 -5.61
CA ARG A 30 15.50 0.88 -7.06
C ARG A 30 14.02 0.73 -7.42
N PHE A 31 13.18 0.32 -6.48
CA PHE A 31 11.73 0.17 -6.71
C PHE A 31 10.94 1.43 -6.37
N LEU A 32 11.53 2.40 -5.66
CA LEU A 32 10.84 3.63 -5.36
C LEU A 32 10.58 4.41 -6.66
N PRO A 33 9.32 4.70 -7.01
CA PRO A 33 9.03 5.45 -8.23
C PRO A 33 9.55 6.88 -8.16
N ASP A 34 10.10 7.40 -9.26
CA ASP A 34 10.53 8.80 -9.36
C ASP A 34 9.33 9.77 -9.33
N VAL A 35 8.19 9.32 -9.87
CA VAL A 35 6.95 10.11 -9.97
C VAL A 35 5.74 9.19 -9.75
N ALA A 36 4.82 9.61 -8.89
CA ALA A 36 3.52 8.97 -8.69
C ALA A 36 2.39 9.92 -9.14
N VAL A 37 1.41 9.41 -9.88
CA VAL A 37 0.23 10.17 -10.33
C VAL A 37 -1.03 9.51 -9.78
N LEU A 38 -1.77 10.24 -8.94
CA LEU A 38 -3.02 9.79 -8.35
C LEU A 38 -4.20 10.48 -9.03
N ASP A 39 -4.95 9.72 -9.83
CA ASP A 39 -6.18 10.18 -10.49
C ASP A 39 -7.38 9.35 -10.01
N PRO A 40 -8.32 9.91 -9.23
CA PRO A 40 -9.47 9.18 -8.68
C PRO A 40 -10.42 8.65 -9.75
N ARG A 41 -10.41 9.24 -10.96
CA ARG A 41 -11.22 8.73 -12.09
C ARG A 41 -10.82 7.33 -12.49
N CYS A 42 -9.56 6.95 -12.22
CA CYS A 42 -9.03 5.62 -12.48
C CYS A 42 -9.50 4.56 -11.48
N THR A 43 -10.30 4.92 -10.45
CA THR A 43 -10.84 3.97 -9.45
C THR A 43 -12.37 3.87 -9.50
N GLU A 44 -13.07 4.78 -10.19
CA GLU A 44 -14.53 4.83 -10.23
C GLU A 44 -15.21 3.55 -10.74
N LYS A 45 -14.55 2.80 -11.63
CA LYS A 45 -15.09 1.57 -12.24
C LYS A 45 -14.71 0.28 -11.50
N LEU A 46 -14.04 0.37 -10.35
CA LEU A 46 -13.72 -0.81 -9.56
C LEU A 46 -15.00 -1.49 -9.06
N PRO A 47 -15.10 -2.83 -9.15
CA PRO A 47 -16.24 -3.50 -8.55
C PRO A 47 -16.20 -3.37 -7.02
N PRO A 48 -17.37 -3.32 -6.35
CA PRO A 48 -17.45 -2.99 -4.92
C PRO A 48 -16.58 -3.86 -4.01
N ARG A 49 -16.43 -5.15 -4.33
CA ARG A 49 -15.60 -6.08 -3.56
C ARG A 49 -14.11 -5.70 -3.59
N GLN A 50 -13.61 -5.29 -4.76
CA GLN A 50 -12.22 -4.85 -4.91
C GLN A 50 -11.99 -3.52 -4.20
N THR A 51 -12.95 -2.59 -4.29
CA THR A 51 -12.90 -1.33 -3.54
C THR A 51 -12.80 -1.58 -2.03
N ALA A 52 -13.64 -2.47 -1.48
CA ALA A 52 -13.59 -2.83 -0.07
C ALA A 52 -12.26 -3.50 0.31
N ALA A 53 -11.77 -4.44 -0.50
CA ALA A 53 -10.50 -5.11 -0.25
C ALA A 53 -9.31 -4.13 -0.25
N CYS A 54 -9.29 -3.18 -1.19
CA CYS A 54 -8.26 -2.13 -1.24
C CYS A 54 -8.34 -1.20 -0.02
N GLY A 55 -9.54 -0.78 0.39
CA GLY A 55 -9.71 0.05 1.59
C GLY A 55 -9.25 -0.67 2.86
N MET A 56 -9.52 -1.98 2.98
CA MET A 56 -9.02 -2.78 4.10
C MET A 56 -7.49 -2.90 4.09
N ASP A 57 -6.87 -3.04 2.93
CA ASP A 57 -5.41 -3.07 2.76
C ASP A 57 -4.77 -1.77 3.27
N ALA A 58 -5.27 -0.61 2.81
CA ALA A 58 -4.80 0.70 3.26
C ALA A 58 -5.02 0.93 4.77
N LEU A 59 -6.17 0.52 5.30
CA LEU A 59 -6.49 0.62 6.73
C LEU A 59 -5.49 -0.19 7.58
N VAL A 60 -5.21 -1.43 7.18
CA VAL A 60 -4.25 -2.29 7.90
C VAL A 60 -2.84 -1.70 7.84
N HIS A 61 -2.40 -1.21 6.68
CA HIS A 61 -1.11 -0.51 6.57
C HIS A 61 -1.01 0.68 7.53
N ALA A 62 -2.06 1.50 7.64
CA ALA A 62 -2.07 2.62 8.58
C ALA A 62 -2.01 2.16 10.05
N MET A 63 -2.80 1.14 10.42
CA MET A 63 -2.79 0.59 11.78
C MET A 63 -1.44 -0.02 12.17
N GLU A 64 -0.83 -0.79 11.27
CA GLU A 64 0.48 -1.39 11.50
C GLU A 64 1.57 -0.32 11.56
N ALA A 65 1.56 0.66 10.65
CA ALA A 65 2.51 1.78 10.67
C ALA A 65 2.44 2.59 11.97
N TYR A 66 1.24 2.78 12.54
CA TYR A 66 1.03 3.52 13.78
C TYR A 66 1.45 2.74 15.05
N THR A 67 1.53 1.41 14.96
CA THR A 67 1.80 0.53 16.11
C THR A 67 3.15 -0.19 16.06
N CYS A 68 3.86 -0.14 14.92
CA CYS A 68 5.12 -0.84 14.75
C CYS A 68 6.28 -0.21 15.56
N ARG A 69 7.38 -0.97 15.67
CA ARG A 69 8.58 -0.56 16.40
C ARG A 69 9.36 0.58 15.73
N GLN A 70 9.20 0.78 14.42
CA GLN A 70 9.94 1.75 13.61
C GLN A 70 9.16 3.05 13.35
N LYS A 71 8.00 3.22 13.99
CA LYS A 71 7.18 4.41 13.84
C LYS A 71 7.91 5.68 14.25
N ASN A 72 7.50 6.80 13.67
CA ASN A 72 8.01 8.14 13.99
C ASN A 72 6.87 9.16 13.92
N PRO A 73 7.05 10.40 14.42
CA PRO A 73 5.98 11.40 14.46
C PRO A 73 5.34 11.71 13.10
N LEU A 74 6.10 11.63 12.00
CA LEU A 74 5.56 11.86 10.65
C LEU A 74 4.71 10.67 10.18
N SER A 75 5.20 9.43 10.34
CA SER A 75 4.43 8.24 9.99
C SER A 75 3.16 8.13 10.83
N ASP A 76 3.22 8.50 12.11
CA ASP A 76 2.06 8.52 13.01
C ASP A 76 0.99 9.51 12.54
N ALA A 77 1.39 10.70 12.07
CA ALA A 77 0.48 11.70 11.52
C ALA A 77 -0.21 11.19 10.25
N TYR A 78 0.56 10.64 9.29
CA TYR A 78 -0.02 10.08 8.06
C TYR A 78 -0.93 8.89 8.33
N ALA A 79 -0.53 7.99 9.22
CA ALA A 79 -1.33 6.83 9.60
C ALA A 79 -2.68 7.23 10.23
N ARG A 80 -2.70 8.24 11.12
CA ARG A 80 -3.96 8.75 11.68
C ARG A 80 -4.87 9.36 10.60
N THR A 81 -4.31 10.24 9.76
CA THR A 81 -5.08 10.88 8.69
C THR A 81 -5.60 9.88 7.65
N ALA A 82 -4.93 8.75 7.43
CA ALA A 82 -5.41 7.71 6.53
C ALA A 82 -6.63 6.92 7.08
N VAL A 83 -6.85 6.96 8.41
CA VAL A 83 -7.96 6.26 9.08
C VAL A 83 -9.20 7.14 9.23
N GLU A 84 -9.01 8.45 9.42
CA GLU A 84 -10.07 9.46 9.61
C GLU A 84 -10.83 9.80 8.30
#